data_AF-M6R677-F1
#
_entry.id   AF-M6R677-F1
#
_cell.length_a   1.000
_cell.length_b   1.000
_cell.length_c   1.000
_cell.angle_alpha   90.00
_cell.angle_beta   90.00
_cell.angle_gamma   90.00
#
_symmetry.space_group_name_H-M   'P 1'
#
loop_
_entity.id
_entity.type
_entity.pdbx_description
1 polymer ?
#
loop_
_entity_poly.entity_id
_entity_poly.type
_entity_poly.pdbx_seq_one_letter_code
_entity_poly.pdbx_strand_id
1 'polypeptide(L)'
;MIANQVEPGKKYNYNILIDGKKIPAKHSQVFQTQPFFAYASNEDPPSFSFALGSCSYINEPEFEVPGKTYGGEYFIFNSILSKKPNFMLWLGDNIYLREPDWDSRTGFFHRYRQQRGIPELAPLFASVHHYAIWDDHDFGPNDADSSYWMRETSEEMFKLHWGNPNYAKEGIYGSFIWGDVQFFF
;
A
#
# COMPACT_ATOMS: atom_id res chain seq x y z
N MET A 1 -2.51 -13.10 8.08
CA MET A 1 -3.17 -12.97 9.41
C MET A 1 -4.15 -11.80 9.31
N ILE A 2 -5.33 -11.90 9.91
CA ILE A 2 -6.38 -10.86 9.87
C ILE A 2 -6.82 -10.57 11.31
N ALA A 3 -6.88 -9.30 11.70
CA ALA A 3 -7.44 -8.89 12.98
C ALA A 3 -8.97 -8.86 12.90
N ASN A 4 -9.64 -9.98 13.21
CA ASN A 4 -11.08 -10.18 13.03
C ASN A 4 -11.90 -10.14 14.33
N GLN A 5 -11.28 -9.83 15.47
CA GLN A 5 -11.93 -9.67 16.77
C GLN A 5 -11.80 -8.23 17.24
N VAL A 6 -12.48 -7.32 16.53
CA VAL A 6 -12.44 -5.87 16.73
C VAL A 6 -13.85 -5.30 16.78
N GLU A 7 -14.04 -4.22 17.50
CA GLU A 7 -15.30 -3.47 17.62
C GLU A 7 -15.26 -2.23 16.72
N PRO A 8 -16.41 -1.77 16.19
CA PRO A 8 -16.47 -0.56 15.36
C PRO A 8 -16.02 0.72 16.09
N GLY A 9 -15.35 1.62 15.37
CA GLY A 9 -14.97 2.96 15.85
C GLY A 9 -13.91 2.98 16.96
N LYS A 10 -13.18 1.88 17.16
CA LYS A 10 -12.16 1.74 18.20
C LYS A 10 -10.76 1.86 17.62
N LYS A 11 -9.84 2.34 18.45
CA LYS A 11 -8.40 2.32 18.18
C LYS A 11 -7.76 1.16 18.92
N TYR A 12 -6.88 0.46 18.23
CA TYR A 12 -6.16 -0.70 18.75
C TYR A 12 -4.66 -0.45 18.67
N ASN A 13 -3.94 -1.01 19.63
CA ASN A 13 -2.50 -1.20 19.52
C ASN A 13 -2.24 -2.65 19.08
N TYR A 14 -1.22 -2.86 18.26
CA TYR A 14 -0.80 -4.20 17.87
C TYR A 14 0.69 -4.41 18.14
N ASN A 15 1.10 -5.66 18.24
CA ASN A 15 2.50 -6.06 18.34
C ASN A 15 2.82 -6.99 17.17
N ILE A 16 4.05 -6.92 16.67
CA ILE A 16 4.55 -7.87 15.68
C ILE A 16 5.30 -8.98 16.44
N LEU A 17 4.99 -10.23 16.12
CA LEU A 17 5.67 -11.40 16.64
C LEU A 17 6.36 -12.12 15.48
N ILE A 18 7.65 -12.42 15.63
CA ILE A 18 8.41 -13.27 14.71
C ILE A 18 8.85 -14.50 15.51
N ASP A 19 8.49 -15.69 15.02
CA ASP A 19 8.73 -16.96 15.70
C ASP A 19 8.26 -16.96 17.17
N GLY A 20 7.09 -16.36 17.40
CA GLY A 20 6.49 -16.21 18.74
C GLY A 20 7.13 -15.16 19.64
N LYS A 21 8.19 -14.48 19.19
CA LYS A 21 8.87 -13.42 19.96
C LYS A 21 8.39 -12.05 19.53
N LYS A 22 7.96 -11.25 20.50
CA LYS A 22 7.59 -9.85 20.28
C LYS A 22 8.81 -9.05 19.80
N ILE A 23 8.66 -8.35 18.69
CA ILE A 23 9.67 -7.42 18.16
C ILE A 23 9.42 -6.03 18.74
N PRO A 24 10.47 -5.29 19.16
CA PRO A 24 10.32 -3.90 19.59
C PRO A 24 9.73 -3.03 18.49
N ALA A 25 8.70 -2.26 18.84
CA ALA A 25 8.06 -1.32 17.93
C ALA A 25 9.03 -0.18 17.58
N LYS A 26 9.27 0.02 16.27
CA LYS A 26 10.06 1.17 15.78
C LYS A 26 9.22 2.43 15.58
N HIS A 27 7.93 2.25 15.31
CA HIS A 27 6.96 3.31 15.04
C HIS A 27 5.67 3.04 15.82
N SER A 28 4.73 3.99 15.78
CA SER A 28 3.40 3.78 16.36
C SER A 28 2.71 2.60 15.68
N GLN A 29 2.41 1.56 16.46
CA GLN A 29 1.72 0.35 15.98
C GLN A 29 0.26 0.41 16.41
N VAL A 30 -0.49 1.25 15.72
CA VAL A 30 -1.91 1.48 15.98
C VAL A 30 -2.71 1.31 14.70
N PHE A 31 -3.97 0.89 14.82
CA PHE A 31 -4.93 1.00 13.73
C PHE A 31 -6.30 1.36 14.30
N GLN A 32 -7.23 1.75 13.44
CA GLN A 32 -8.60 2.04 13.83
C GLN A 32 -9.59 1.22 13.02
N THR A 33 -10.71 0.85 13.62
CA THR A 33 -11.85 0.33 12.87
C THR A 33 -12.74 1.48 12.44
N GLN A 34 -13.46 1.30 11.33
CA GLN A 34 -14.48 2.26 10.94
C GLN A 34 -15.60 2.28 12.00
N PRO A 35 -16.14 3.47 12.35
CA PRO A 35 -17.30 3.57 13.23
C PRO A 35 -18.50 2.87 12.60
N PHE A 36 -19.37 2.33 13.45
CA PHE A 36 -20.68 1.91 12.99
C PHE A 36 -21.48 3.17 12.63
N PHE A 37 -21.92 3.25 11.38
CA PHE A 37 -22.80 4.29 10.90
C PHE A 37 -24.10 3.65 10.41
N ALA A 38 -25.18 3.85 11.18
CA ALA A 38 -26.51 3.43 10.75
C ALA A 38 -27.04 4.47 9.77
N TYR A 39 -26.95 4.22 8.46
CA TYR A 39 -27.49 5.12 7.44
C TYR A 39 -28.96 5.53 7.68
N ALA A 40 -29.76 4.65 8.28
CA ALA A 40 -31.17 4.91 8.62
C ALA A 40 -31.39 5.76 9.89
N SER A 41 -30.34 6.17 10.59
CA SER A 41 -30.43 6.91 11.86
C SER A 41 -30.72 8.40 11.72
N ASN A 42 -30.69 8.95 10.50
CA ASN A 42 -30.73 10.40 10.23
C ASN A 42 -29.60 11.20 10.91
N GLU A 43 -28.54 10.53 11.38
CA GLU A 43 -27.30 11.19 11.82
C GLU A 43 -26.41 11.50 10.61
N ASP A 44 -25.60 12.55 10.72
CA ASP A 44 -24.59 12.86 9.70
C ASP A 44 -23.53 11.75 9.64
N PRO A 45 -23.04 11.39 8.44
CA PRO A 45 -21.99 10.40 8.29
C PRO A 45 -20.68 10.90 8.94
N PRO A 46 -19.89 9.98 9.53
CA PRO A 46 -18.59 10.35 10.11
C PRO A 46 -17.66 10.99 9.07
N SER A 47 -17.17 12.19 9.37
CA SER A 47 -16.18 12.84 8.52
C SER A 47 -14.87 12.05 8.49
N PHE A 48 -14.24 12.01 7.33
CA PHE A 48 -12.93 11.40 7.15
C PHE A 48 -12.07 12.22 6.18
N SER A 49 -10.76 11.98 6.23
CA SER A 49 -9.79 12.52 5.30
C SER A 49 -8.92 11.39 4.78
N PHE A 50 -8.42 11.51 3.57
CA PHE A 50 -7.52 10.52 3.00
C PHE A 50 -6.46 11.21 2.14
N ALA A 51 -5.35 10.51 1.94
CA ALA A 51 -4.32 10.89 1.00
C ALA A 51 -4.42 10.01 -0.25
N LEU A 52 -3.99 10.54 -1.38
CA LEU A 52 -3.81 9.78 -2.62
C LEU A 52 -2.46 10.12 -3.26
N GLY A 53 -1.88 9.16 -3.96
CA GLY A 53 -0.62 9.35 -4.65
C GLY A 53 -0.22 8.17 -5.53
N SER A 54 0.69 8.42 -6.46
CA SER A 54 1.28 7.45 -7.38
C SER A 54 2.77 7.79 -7.58
N CYS A 55 3.44 7.04 -8.43
CA CYS A 55 4.78 7.36 -8.94
C CYS A 55 5.85 7.47 -7.84
N SER A 56 5.88 6.47 -6.95
CA SER A 56 6.80 6.40 -5.81
C SER A 56 8.15 5.80 -6.21
N TYR A 57 8.91 6.49 -7.07
CA TYR A 57 10.20 6.00 -7.56
C TYR A 57 11.24 5.88 -6.44
N ILE A 58 11.79 4.67 -6.26
CA ILE A 58 12.86 4.39 -5.31
C ILE A 58 14.19 4.28 -6.05
N ASN A 59 15.14 5.14 -5.67
CA ASN A 59 16.48 5.16 -6.26
C ASN A 59 17.29 3.94 -5.79
N GLU A 60 18.07 3.36 -6.70
CA GLU A 60 19.08 2.34 -6.43
C GLU A 60 20.37 2.77 -7.14
N PRO A 61 21.25 3.54 -6.45
CA PRO A 61 22.35 4.27 -7.07
C PRO A 61 23.25 3.45 -7.98
N GLU A 62 23.44 2.15 -7.70
CA GLU A 62 24.26 1.26 -8.52
C GLU A 62 23.69 1.02 -9.93
N PHE A 63 22.38 1.21 -10.10
CA PHE A 63 21.64 0.94 -11.34
C PHE A 63 20.82 2.15 -11.81
N GLU A 64 21.15 3.35 -11.34
CA GLU A 64 20.57 4.59 -11.86
C GLU A 64 21.24 5.00 -13.17
N VAL A 65 20.48 5.70 -14.02
CA VAL A 65 21.04 6.34 -15.22
C VAL A 65 21.98 7.46 -14.77
N PRO A 66 23.27 7.46 -15.17
CA PRO A 66 24.20 8.50 -14.75
C PRO A 66 23.68 9.92 -15.03
N GLY A 67 23.61 10.75 -14.00
CA GLY A 67 23.14 12.14 -14.09
C GLY A 67 21.61 12.31 -14.08
N LYS A 68 20.83 11.24 -13.90
CA LYS A 68 19.38 11.32 -13.67
C LYS A 68 19.00 10.61 -12.37
N THR A 69 18.24 11.30 -11.54
CA THR A 69 17.60 10.74 -10.35
C THR A 69 16.11 11.04 -10.43
N TYR A 70 15.27 10.02 -10.33
CA TYR A 70 13.82 10.17 -10.42
C TYR A 70 13.17 10.26 -9.03
N GLY A 71 13.71 9.56 -8.05
CA GLY A 71 13.30 9.64 -6.65
C GLY A 71 14.16 10.60 -5.82
N GLY A 72 13.87 10.71 -4.52
CA GLY A 72 14.70 11.40 -3.54
C GLY A 72 13.94 12.27 -2.54
N GLU A 73 12.71 12.65 -2.87
CA GLU A 73 11.86 13.48 -2.00
C GLU A 73 10.99 12.64 -1.05
N TYR A 74 11.56 11.59 -0.45
CA TYR A 74 10.82 10.65 0.43
C TYR A 74 10.23 11.30 1.69
N PHE A 75 10.68 12.52 2.04
CA PHE A 75 10.06 13.34 3.09
C PHE A 75 8.57 13.60 2.84
N ILE A 76 8.08 13.45 1.60
CA ILE A 76 6.65 13.55 1.27
C ILE A 76 5.79 12.59 2.10
N PHE A 77 6.28 11.38 2.43
CA PHE A 77 5.53 10.42 3.25
C PHE A 77 5.35 10.91 4.69
N ASN A 78 6.36 11.58 5.25
CA ASN A 78 6.24 12.26 6.55
C ASN A 78 5.25 13.42 6.47
N SER A 79 5.28 14.19 5.38
CA SER A 79 4.32 15.27 5.14
C SER A 79 2.89 14.75 5.07
N ILE A 80 2.64 13.63 4.37
CA ILE A 80 1.34 12.96 4.32
C ILE A 80 0.92 12.52 5.73
N LEU A 81 1.79 11.80 6.45
CA LEU A 81 1.51 11.34 7.81
C LEU A 81 1.17 12.49 8.75
N SER A 82 1.83 13.65 8.61
CA SER A 82 1.56 14.83 9.43
C SER A 82 0.12 15.36 9.30
N LYS A 83 -0.54 15.10 8.16
CA LYS A 83 -1.94 15.44 7.91
C LYS A 83 -2.92 14.47 8.57
N LYS A 84 -2.43 13.35 9.13
CA LYS A 84 -3.20 12.33 9.85
C LYS A 84 -4.39 11.78 9.02
N PRO A 85 -4.16 11.35 7.76
CA PRO A 85 -5.23 10.77 6.96
C PRO A 85 -5.77 9.50 7.62
N ASN A 86 -7.06 9.21 7.41
CA ASN A 86 -7.67 7.97 7.83
C ASN A 86 -7.14 6.78 6.99
N PHE A 87 -6.88 7.01 5.71
CA PHE A 87 -6.27 6.05 4.79
C PHE A 87 -5.46 6.74 3.68
N MET A 88 -4.60 5.97 3.03
CA MET A 88 -3.86 6.34 1.82
C MET A 88 -4.33 5.45 0.67
N LEU A 89 -4.67 6.07 -0.45
CA LEU A 89 -4.98 5.41 -1.71
C LEU A 89 -3.77 5.52 -2.65
N TRP A 90 -3.20 4.37 -3.01
CA TRP A 90 -2.09 4.29 -3.95
C TRP A 90 -2.62 4.01 -5.35
N LEU A 91 -2.28 4.87 -6.30
CA LEU A 91 -2.88 4.90 -7.64
C LEU A 91 -2.01 4.26 -8.72
N GLY A 92 -1.03 3.44 -8.32
CA GLY A 92 -0.08 2.81 -9.24
C GLY A 92 1.29 3.45 -9.22
N ASP A 93 2.23 2.82 -9.93
CA ASP A 93 3.66 3.08 -9.85
C ASP A 93 4.14 3.10 -8.39
N ASN A 94 3.68 2.12 -7.60
CA ASN A 94 4.05 2.04 -6.20
C ASN A 94 5.49 1.56 -6.05
N ILE A 95 5.88 0.68 -6.97
CA ILE A 95 7.26 0.27 -7.23
C ILE A 95 7.56 0.47 -8.71
N TYR A 96 8.85 0.44 -9.05
CA TYR A 96 9.33 0.49 -10.43
C TYR A 96 10.13 -0.75 -10.76
N LEU A 97 9.51 -1.71 -11.43
CA LEU A 97 10.23 -2.81 -12.06
C LEU A 97 11.10 -2.26 -13.19
N ARG A 98 12.35 -2.74 -13.25
CA ARG A 98 13.31 -2.42 -14.30
C ARG A 98 13.51 -3.64 -15.19
N GLU A 99 14.20 -3.45 -16.32
CA GLU A 99 14.46 -4.50 -17.31
C GLU A 99 14.94 -5.84 -16.69
N PRO A 100 15.86 -5.84 -15.71
CA PRO A 100 16.34 -7.08 -15.08
C PRO A 100 15.37 -7.71 -14.07
N ASP A 101 14.29 -7.01 -13.71
CA ASP A 101 13.31 -7.50 -12.73
C ASP A 101 12.13 -8.22 -13.39
N TRP A 102 11.84 -7.92 -14.66
CA TRP A 102 10.65 -8.37 -15.38
C TRP A 102 10.59 -9.88 -15.62
N ASP A 103 11.68 -10.61 -15.47
CA ASP A 103 11.74 -12.04 -15.79
C ASP A 103 11.94 -12.94 -14.56
N SER A 104 11.88 -12.37 -13.35
CA SER A 104 12.07 -13.15 -12.13
C SER A 104 11.20 -12.69 -10.97
N ARG A 105 10.53 -13.65 -10.30
CA ARG A 105 9.81 -13.41 -9.05
C ARG A 105 10.69 -12.73 -7.99
N THR A 106 12.00 -13.01 -7.97
CA THR A 106 12.97 -12.35 -7.08
C THR A 106 13.18 -10.87 -7.37
N GLY A 107 13.11 -10.45 -8.64
CA GLY A 107 13.16 -9.03 -9.03
C GLY A 107 11.97 -8.24 -8.48
N PHE A 108 10.76 -8.78 -8.62
CA PHE A 108 9.56 -8.21 -8.00
C PHE A 108 9.71 -8.07 -6.47
N PHE A 109 10.13 -9.15 -5.79
CA PHE A 109 10.39 -9.10 -4.36
C PHE A 109 11.43 -8.06 -3.97
N HIS A 110 12.48 -7.92 -4.77
CA HIS A 110 13.53 -6.94 -4.53
C HIS A 110 12.98 -5.51 -4.53
N ARG A 111 12.15 -5.15 -5.52
CA ARG A 111 11.53 -3.82 -5.61
C ARG A 111 10.55 -3.54 -4.47
N TYR A 112 9.69 -4.50 -4.12
CA TYR A 112 8.82 -4.36 -2.95
C TYR A 112 9.62 -4.25 -1.65
N ARG A 113 10.70 -5.02 -1.49
CA ARG A 113 11.59 -4.93 -0.32
C ARG A 113 12.24 -3.55 -0.21
N GLN A 114 12.69 -2.97 -1.32
CA GLN A 114 13.23 -1.61 -1.35
C GLN A 114 12.19 -0.59 -0.87
N GLN A 115 10.97 -0.62 -1.41
CA GLN A 115 9.88 0.27 -0.98
C GLN A 115 9.55 0.10 0.51
N ARG A 116 9.43 -1.14 0.99
CA ARG A 116 9.17 -1.44 2.41
C ARG A 116 10.33 -1.05 3.32
N GLY A 117 11.53 -0.85 2.76
CA GLY A 117 12.73 -0.42 3.47
C GLY A 117 12.86 1.09 3.64
N ILE A 118 11.99 1.90 3.03
CA ILE A 118 12.07 3.38 3.10
C ILE A 118 11.71 3.87 4.51
N PRO A 119 12.65 4.49 5.25
CA PRO A 119 12.43 4.92 6.63
C PRO A 119 11.29 5.93 6.78
N GLU A 120 11.11 6.83 5.82
CA GLU A 120 10.07 7.85 5.80
C GLU A 120 8.67 7.26 5.56
N LEU A 121 8.61 6.10 4.90
CA LEU A 121 7.36 5.43 4.57
C LEU A 121 6.91 4.46 5.67
N ALA A 122 7.85 3.88 6.41
CA ALA A 122 7.57 2.89 7.46
C ALA A 122 6.58 3.39 8.55
N PRO A 123 6.63 4.64 9.06
CA PRO A 123 5.64 5.16 9.99
C PRO A 123 4.22 5.24 9.43
N LEU A 124 4.09 5.56 8.13
CA LEU A 124 2.80 5.63 7.44
C LEU A 124 2.19 4.22 7.36
N PHE A 125 2.96 3.23 6.89
CA PHE A 125 2.52 1.82 6.85
C PHE A 125 2.14 1.27 8.23
N ALA A 126 2.80 1.73 9.30
CA ALA A 126 2.55 1.21 10.64
C ALA A 126 1.21 1.70 11.24
N SER A 127 0.64 2.81 10.73
CA SER A 127 -0.43 3.54 11.44
C SER A 127 -1.58 4.05 10.58
N VAL A 128 -1.51 3.93 9.26
CA VAL A 128 -2.55 4.37 8.31
C VAL A 128 -3.07 3.17 7.51
N HIS A 129 -4.35 3.19 7.15
CA HIS A 129 -4.92 2.16 6.26
C HIS A 129 -4.44 2.39 4.83
N HIS A 130 -4.10 1.33 4.12
CA HIS A 130 -3.59 1.42 2.76
C HIS A 130 -4.44 0.60 1.80
N TYR A 131 -4.87 1.25 0.72
CA TYR A 131 -5.53 0.64 -0.42
C TYR A 131 -4.71 0.96 -1.65
N ALA A 132 -4.48 -0.01 -2.53
CA ALA A 132 -3.60 0.18 -3.66
C ALA A 132 -4.17 -0.42 -4.94
N ILE A 133 -3.87 0.22 -6.06
CA ILE A 133 -3.83 -0.39 -7.38
C ILE A 133 -2.42 -0.31 -7.96
N TRP A 134 -2.17 -1.02 -9.06
CA TRP A 134 -0.97 -0.91 -9.86
C TRP A 134 -1.15 0.06 -11.02
N ASP A 135 -0.02 0.46 -11.58
CA ASP A 135 0.11 0.89 -12.97
C ASP A 135 1.20 0.01 -13.65
N ASP A 136 1.58 0.34 -14.88
CA ASP A 136 2.49 -0.47 -15.70
C ASP A 136 3.83 -0.81 -15.01
N HIS A 137 4.40 0.10 -14.23
CA HIS A 137 5.66 -0.14 -13.52
C HIS A 137 5.58 -1.10 -12.32
N ASP A 138 4.40 -1.36 -11.75
CA ASP A 138 4.21 -2.47 -10.81
C ASP A 138 3.90 -3.79 -11.55
N PHE A 139 3.34 -3.69 -12.77
CA PHE A 139 2.90 -4.84 -13.56
C PHE A 139 4.05 -5.50 -14.32
N GLY A 140 4.91 -4.75 -14.99
CA GLY A 140 5.96 -5.33 -15.83
C GLY A 140 6.66 -4.31 -16.74
N PRO A 141 6.98 -4.68 -17.99
CA PRO A 141 7.44 -3.73 -19.00
C PRO A 141 6.43 -2.60 -19.22
N ASN A 142 6.92 -1.44 -19.63
CA ASN A 142 6.09 -0.29 -19.98
C ASN A 142 5.01 -0.69 -21.00
N ASP A 143 3.77 -0.27 -20.75
CA ASP A 143 2.60 -0.58 -21.59
C ASP A 143 2.34 -2.08 -21.84
N ALA A 144 2.86 -2.98 -20.99
CA ALA A 144 2.59 -4.40 -21.08
C ALA A 144 1.11 -4.70 -20.82
N ASP A 145 0.58 -5.72 -21.50
CA ASP A 145 -0.81 -6.13 -21.39
C ASP A 145 -0.94 -7.58 -20.88
N SER A 146 -2.13 -8.14 -21.00
CA SER A 146 -2.44 -9.51 -20.57
C SER A 146 -1.62 -10.62 -21.26
N SER A 147 -0.83 -10.31 -22.28
CA SER A 147 0.11 -11.23 -22.95
C SER A 147 1.46 -11.35 -22.24
N TYR A 148 1.76 -10.45 -21.29
CA TYR A 148 2.99 -10.51 -20.51
C TYR A 148 3.05 -11.81 -19.72
N TRP A 149 4.07 -12.62 -20.01
CA TRP A 149 4.18 -13.99 -19.52
C TRP A 149 4.38 -14.08 -18.00
N MET A 150 4.82 -12.99 -17.34
CA MET A 150 4.95 -12.89 -15.88
C MET A 150 3.76 -12.22 -15.20
N ARG A 151 2.66 -11.91 -15.90
CA ARG A 151 1.46 -11.25 -15.33
C ARG A 151 0.95 -11.90 -14.04
N GLU A 152 1.02 -13.24 -13.95
CA GLU A 152 0.58 -13.99 -12.77
C GLU A 152 1.52 -13.76 -11.59
N THR A 153 2.81 -13.60 -11.85
CA THR A 153 3.79 -13.20 -10.84
C THR A 153 3.53 -11.76 -10.39
N SER A 154 3.23 -10.85 -11.31
CA SER A 154 2.87 -9.47 -10.97
C SER A 154 1.66 -9.41 -10.03
N GLU A 155 0.61 -10.16 -10.35
CA GLU A 155 -0.59 -10.30 -9.52
C GLU A 155 -0.28 -10.93 -8.16
N GLU A 156 0.48 -12.03 -8.14
CA GLU A 156 0.93 -12.67 -6.90
C GLU A 156 1.68 -11.67 -6.00
N MET A 157 2.63 -10.94 -6.56
CA MET A 157 3.50 -10.03 -5.83
C MET A 157 2.73 -8.82 -5.32
N PHE A 158 1.81 -8.28 -6.12
CA PHE A 158 0.92 -7.22 -5.67
C PHE A 158 0.07 -7.67 -4.48
N LYS A 159 -0.61 -8.81 -4.60
CA LYS A 159 -1.50 -9.35 -3.55
C LYS A 159 -0.74 -9.77 -2.28
N LEU A 160 0.53 -10.12 -2.40
CA LEU A 160 1.37 -10.44 -1.26
C LEU A 160 1.76 -9.20 -0.44
N HIS A 161 1.92 -8.05 -1.10
CA HIS A 161 2.44 -6.82 -0.48
C HIS A 161 1.36 -5.80 -0.14
N TRP A 162 0.17 -5.92 -0.73
CA TRP A 162 -0.98 -5.06 -0.48
C TRP A 162 -2.12 -5.84 0.15
N GLY A 163 -2.59 -5.36 1.31
CA GLY A 163 -3.66 -5.99 2.07
C GLY A 163 -5.04 -5.47 1.67
N ASN A 164 -5.34 -5.32 0.37
CA ASN A 164 -6.65 -4.86 -0.07
C ASN A 164 -7.76 -5.78 0.49
N PRO A 165 -8.93 -5.23 0.87
CA PRO A 165 -9.97 -6.01 1.56
C PRO A 165 -10.62 -7.05 0.66
N ASN A 166 -10.62 -6.82 -0.65
CA ASN A 166 -11.03 -7.77 -1.66
C ASN A 166 -10.19 -7.56 -2.91
N TYR A 167 -10.04 -8.66 -3.63
CA TYR A 167 -9.57 -8.70 -5.00
C TYR A 167 -10.64 -9.41 -5.80
N ALA A 168 -10.82 -9.00 -7.05
CA ALA A 168 -11.53 -9.80 -8.01
C ALA A 168 -10.84 -11.14 -8.25
N LYS A 169 -11.54 -12.05 -8.94
CA LYS A 169 -11.05 -13.40 -9.23
C LYS A 169 -9.71 -13.38 -9.99
N GLU A 170 -9.58 -12.45 -10.93
CA GLU A 170 -8.38 -12.19 -11.71
C GLU A 170 -8.08 -10.69 -11.63
N GLY A 171 -6.80 -10.32 -11.59
CA GLY A 171 -6.35 -8.94 -11.43
C GLY A 171 -6.45 -8.43 -9.98
N ILE A 172 -6.36 -7.11 -9.85
CA ILE A 172 -6.21 -6.42 -8.56
C ILE A 172 -7.36 -5.45 -8.21
N TYR A 173 -8.34 -5.31 -9.10
CA TYR A 173 -9.48 -4.43 -8.92
C TYR A 173 -10.40 -4.93 -7.81
N GLY A 174 -11.16 -4.01 -7.22
CA GLY A 174 -12.00 -4.23 -6.06
C GLY A 174 -12.77 -2.98 -5.66
N SER A 175 -13.33 -3.01 -4.46
CA SER A 175 -13.96 -1.82 -3.87
C SER A 175 -13.89 -1.84 -2.35
N PHE A 176 -14.02 -0.69 -1.72
CA PHE A 176 -14.26 -0.64 -0.27
C PHE A 176 -15.18 0.54 0.04
N ILE A 177 -15.78 0.48 1.23
CA ILE A 177 -16.60 1.57 1.75
C ILE A 177 -15.81 2.23 2.88
N TRP A 178 -15.84 3.56 2.92
CA TRP A 178 -15.39 4.35 4.06
C TRP A 178 -16.47 5.34 4.45
N GLY A 179 -17.07 5.14 5.63
CA GLY A 179 -18.26 5.92 6.02
C GLY A 179 -19.42 5.68 5.06
N ASP A 180 -19.88 6.73 4.39
CA ASP A 180 -20.96 6.74 3.40
C ASP A 180 -20.47 6.76 1.94
N VAL A 181 -19.16 6.64 1.71
CA VAL A 181 -18.56 6.69 0.38
C VAL A 181 -18.03 5.31 -0.03
N GLN A 182 -18.37 4.87 -1.25
CA GLN A 182 -17.78 3.68 -1.87
C GLN A 182 -16.71 4.06 -2.89
N PHE A 183 -15.55 3.42 -2.77
CA PHE A 183 -14.42 3.56 -3.68
C PHE A 183 -14.36 2.35 -4.60
N PHE A 184 -14.19 2.58 -5.90
CA PHE A 184 -14.01 1.55 -6.93
C PHE A 184 -12.66 1.75 -7.59
N PHE A 185 -11.93 0.66 -7.78
CA PHE A 185 -10.59 0.66 -8.35
C PHE A 185 -10.31 -0.71 -8.97
#